data_AF-A0A916F8P3-F1
#
_entry.id   AF-A0A916F8P3-F1
#
_cell.length_a   1.000
_cell.length_b   1.000
_cell.length_c   1.000
_cell.angle_alpha   90.00
_cell.angle_beta   90.00
_cell.angle_gamma   90.00
#
_symmetry.space_group_name_H-M   'P 1'
#
loop_
_entity.id
_entity.type
_entity.pdbx_description
1 polymer ?
#
loop_
_entity_poly.entity_id
_entity_poly.type
_entity_poly.pdbx_seq_one_letter_code
_entity_poly.pdbx_strand_id
1 'polypeptide(L)' 'MIDPDAAIEIARKRSIEKGWAFPEPVEVVSRHRWFGGLDRFEIETNAGQRGTKSRFTIDAATGEITSEGYIPR' A
#
# COMPACT_ATOMS: atom_id res chain seq x y z
N MET A 1 -12.46 6.52 8.45
CA MET A 1 -11.07 6.62 8.00
C MET A 1 -10.31 5.50 8.67
N ILE A 2 -9.58 4.68 7.90
CA ILE A 2 -8.77 3.60 8.43
C ILE A 2 -7.41 4.14 8.88
N ASP A 3 -6.81 3.45 9.84
CA ASP A 3 -5.47 3.78 10.32
C ASP A 3 -4.39 3.23 9.37
N PRO A 4 -3.17 3.81 9.39
CA PRO A 4 -2.04 3.29 8.61
C PRO A 4 -1.77 1.80 8.84
N ASP A 5 -1.88 1.32 10.09
CA ASP A 5 -1.68 -0.08 10.44
C ASP A 5 -2.74 -0.98 9.79
N ALA A 6 -3.99 -0.53 9.74
CA ALA A 6 -5.06 -1.24 9.04
C ALA A 6 -4.80 -1.29 7.53
N ALA A 7 -4.25 -0.21 6.94
CA ALA A 7 -3.86 -0.18 5.55
C ALA A 7 -2.73 -1.18 5.25
N ILE A 8 -1.72 -1.29 6.13
CA ILE A 8 -0.65 -2.30 6.02
C ILE A 8 -1.23 -3.71 6.05
N GLU A 9 -2.15 -4.00 6.98
CA GLU A 9 -2.77 -5.32 7.09
C GLU A 9 -3.59 -5.69 5.84
N ILE A 10 -4.30 -4.73 5.26
CA ILE A 10 -5.01 -4.92 3.98
C ILE A 10 -4.01 -5.24 2.86
N ALA A 11 -2.93 -4.47 2.74
CA ALA A 11 -1.89 -4.70 1.73
C ALA A 11 -1.17 -6.05 1.93
N ARG A 12 -0.89 -6.43 3.18
CA ARG A 12 -0.27 -7.71 3.55
C ARG A 12 -1.18 -8.87 3.16
N LYS A 13 -2.45 -8.86 3.55
CA LYS A 13 -3.43 -9.88 3.14
C LYS A 13 -3.52 -9.99 1.63
N ARG A 14 -3.61 -8.85 0.93
CA ARG A 14 -3.69 -8.83 -0.53
C ARG A 14 -2.45 -9.42 -1.20
N SER A 15 -1.27 -9.14 -0.67
CA SER A 15 -0.03 -9.71 -1.19
C SER A 15 0.02 -11.22 -1.03
N ILE A 16 -0.43 -11.76 0.11
CA ILE A 16 -0.52 -13.21 0.37
C ILE A 16 -1.51 -13.87 -0.59
N GLU A 17 -2.70 -13.28 -0.78
CA GLU A 17 -3.71 -13.78 -1.74
C GLU A 17 -3.16 -13.91 -3.17
N LYS A 18 -2.27 -12.98 -3.56
CA LYS A 18 -1.66 -12.97 -4.89
C LYS A 18 -0.34 -13.71 -5.00
N GLY A 19 0.20 -14.22 -3.88
CA GLY A 19 1.54 -14.80 -3.83
C GLY A 19 2.65 -13.79 -4.09
N TRP A 20 2.43 -12.51 -3.80
CA TRP A 20 3.42 -11.45 -3.95
C TRP A 20 4.32 -11.36 -2.71
N ALA A 21 5.60 -11.07 -2.93
CA ALA A 21 6.51 -10.82 -1.81
C ALA A 21 6.15 -9.50 -1.10
N PHE A 22 6.14 -9.54 0.23
CA PHE A 22 5.93 -8.38 1.09
C PHE A 22 7.16 -8.14 1.99
N PRO A 23 8.31 -7.77 1.42
CA PRO A 23 9.55 -7.58 2.16
C PRO A 23 9.59 -6.26 2.94
N GLU A 24 10.28 -6.27 4.07
CA GLU A 24 10.65 -5.08 4.82
C GLU A 24 11.85 -4.36 4.15
N PRO A 25 11.99 -3.03 4.29
CA PRO A 25 11.12 -2.12 5.04
C PRO A 25 9.82 -1.79 4.29
N VAL A 26 8.73 -1.66 5.05
CA VAL A 26 7.45 -1.14 4.57
C VAL A 26 7.37 0.36 4.82
N GLU A 27 7.16 1.14 3.76
CA GLU A 27 6.88 2.57 3.85
C GLU A 27 5.39 2.83 3.62
N VAL A 28 4.79 3.64 4.48
CA VAL A 28 3.41 4.11 4.35
C VAL A 28 3.40 5.62 4.26
N VAL A 29 2.91 6.13 3.14
CA VAL A 29 2.74 7.56 2.91
C VAL A 29 1.26 7.87 2.93
N SER A 30 0.82 8.63 3.94
CA SER A 30 -0.51 9.22 3.94
C SER A 30 -0.54 10.42 3.01
N ARG A 31 -1.40 10.36 1.99
CA ARG A 31 -1.63 11.44 1.05
C ARG A 31 -3.03 11.99 1.29
N HIS A 32 -3.06 13.14 1.95
CA HIS A 32 -4.27 13.95 2.03
C HIS A 32 -4.44 14.73 0.74
N ARG A 33 -5.67 14.76 0.19
CA ARG A 33 -5.91 15.60 -0.98
C ARG A 33 -6.12 17.06 -0.60
N TRP A 34 -5.69 17.92 -1.51
CA TRP A 34 -6.16 19.29 -1.56
C TRP A 34 -7.41 19.37 -2.45
N PHE A 35 -8.45 20.04 -1.94
CA PHE A 35 -9.75 20.30 -2.56
C PHE A 35 -10.42 19.10 -3.28
N GLY A 36 -11.35 18.43 -2.58
CA GLY A 36 -12.44 17.68 -3.21
C GLY A 36 -12.12 16.28 -3.72
N GLY A 37 -11.12 15.59 -3.16
CA GLY A 37 -10.98 14.17 -3.46
C GLY A 37 -10.49 13.31 -2.31
N LEU A 38 -10.35 12.02 -2.59
CA LEU A 38 -10.17 10.96 -1.60
C LEU A 38 -8.77 10.93 -0.99
N ASP A 39 -8.72 10.93 0.34
CA ASP A 39 -7.54 10.62 1.14
C ASP A 39 -7.11 9.18 0.87
N ARG A 40 -5.80 8.94 0.79
CA ARG A 40 -5.28 7.61 0.46
C ARG A 40 -3.97 7.30 1.16
N PHE A 41 -3.73 6.02 1.38
CA PHE A 41 -2.46 5.47 1.84
C PHE A 41 -1.73 4.84 0.68
N GLU A 42 -0.51 5.29 0.43
CA GLU A 42 0.41 4.67 -0.52
C GLU A 42 1.38 3.81 0.28
N ILE A 43 1.39 2.50 0.00
CA ILE A 43 2.21 1.51 0.68
C ILE A 43 3.23 0.96 -0.30
N GLU A 44 4.51 1.06 0.04
CA GLU A 44 5.61 0.46 -0.71
C GLU A 44 6.37 -0.52 0.19
N THR A 45 6.52 -1.75 -0.29
CA THR A 45 7.41 -2.76 0.33
C THR A 45 8.79 -2.68 -0.31
N ASN A 46 9.83 -3.14 0.40
CA ASN A 46 11.21 -2.94 0.00
C ASN A 46 11.54 -1.46 -0.29
N ALA A 47 10.93 -0.55 0.47
CA ALA A 47 11.02 0.87 0.20
C ALA A 47 12.47 1.37 0.26
N GLY A 48 12.87 2.17 -0.73
CA GLY A 48 14.25 2.65 -0.86
C GLY A 48 15.28 1.62 -1.30
N GLN A 49 14.90 0.36 -1.53
CA GLN A 49 15.81 -0.72 -1.94
C GLN A 49 15.60 -1.14 -3.40
N ARG A 50 16.62 -1.81 -3.97
CA ARG A 50 16.56 -2.44 -5.30
C ARG A 50 16.19 -3.91 -5.14
N GLY A 51 15.08 -4.32 -5.72
CA GLY A 51 14.63 -5.70 -5.59
C GLY A 51 13.17 -5.84 -5.95
N THR A 52 12.65 -7.02 -5.68
CA THR A 52 11.22 -7.28 -5.70
C THR A 52 10.52 -6.32 -4.77
N LYS A 53 9.46 -5.67 -5.26
CA LYS A 53 8.59 -4.84 -4.43
C LYS A 53 7.13 -4.92 -4.86
N SER A 54 6.28 -4.82 -3.86
CA SER A 54 4.84 -4.64 -3.98
C SER A 54 4.47 -3.21 -3.59
N ARG A 55 3.59 -2.60 -4.39
CA ARG A 55 3.02 -1.26 -4.16
C ARG A 55 1.50 -1.35 -4.10
N PHE A 56 0.90 -0.64 -3.16
CA PHE A 56 -0.54 -0.58 -2.99
C PHE A 56 -0.98 0.85 -2.72
N THR A 57 -2.12 1.24 -3.26
CA THR A 57 -2.80 2.50 -2.96
C THR A 57 -4.17 2.18 -2.41
N ILE A 58 -4.43 2.57 -1.17
CA ILE A 58 -5.64 2.24 -0.43
C ILE A 58 -6.40 3.52 -0.12
N ASP A 59 -7.70 3.54 -0.41
CA ASP A 59 -8.59 4.62 0.00
C ASP A 59 -8.69 4.69 1.53
N ALA A 60 -8.39 5.85 2.09
CA ALA A 60 -8.36 6.01 3.54
C ALA A 60 -9.76 6.02 4.16
N ALA A 61 -10.82 6.31 3.42
CA ALA A 61 -12.18 6.33 3.94
C ALA A 61 -12.78 4.92 3.99
N THR A 62 -12.59 4.13 2.93
CA THR A 62 -13.24 2.81 2.76
C THR A 62 -12.31 1.62 3.01
N GLY A 63 -11.00 1.82 2.92
CA GLY A 63 -10.02 0.72 2.92
C GLY A 63 -9.97 -0.04 1.58
N GLU A 64 -10.58 0.49 0.53
CA GLU A 64 -10.56 -0.12 -0.80
C GLU A 64 -9.20 0.05 -1.47
N ILE A 65 -8.67 -1.03 -2.05
CA ILE A 65 -7.43 -0.98 -2.83
C ILE A 65 -7.75 -0.38 -4.20
N THR A 66 -7.38 0.89 -4.38
CA THR A 66 -7.57 1.63 -5.64
C THR A 66 -6.48 1.35 -6.68
N SER A 67 -5.29 0.93 -6.23
CA SER A 67 -4.19 0.53 -7.11
C SER A 67 -3.32 -0.53 -6.43
N GLU A 68 -2.84 -1.47 -7.21
CA GLU A 68 -1.93 -2.52 -6.76
C GLU A 68 -0.94 -2.86 -7.86
N GLY A 69 0.32 -3.11 -7.49
CA GLY A 69 1.38 -3.42 -8.42
C GLY A 69 2.46 -4.29 -7.80
N TYR A 70 2.98 -5.22 -8.60
CA TYR A 70 4.09 -6.08 -8.22
C TYR A 70 5.20 -5.95 -9.24
N ILE A 71 6.38 -5.61 -8.76
CA ILE A 71 7.58 -5.47 -9.55
C ILE A 71 8.51 -6.60 -9.11
N PRO A 72 8.48 -7.76 -9.79
CA PRO A 72 9.46 -8.81 -9.60
C PRO A 72 10.82 -8.35 -10.17
N ARG A 73 11.92 -8.79 -9.55
CA ARG A 73 13.28 -8.64 -10.06
C ARG A 73 13.84 -9.97 -10.50
#